data_AF-A0A7X8RJX1-F1
#
_entry.id   AF-A0A7X8RJX1-F1
#
_cell.length_a   1.000
_cell.length_b   1.000
_cell.length_c   1.000
_cell.angle_alpha   90.00
_cell.angle_beta   90.00
_cell.angle_gamma   90.00
#
_symmetry.space_group_name_H-M   'P 1'
#
loop_
_entity.id
_entity.type
_entity.pdbx_description
1 polymer ?
#
loop_
_entity_poly.entity_id
_entity_poly.type
_entity_poly.pdbx_seq_one_letter_code
_entity_poly.pdbx_strand_id
1 'polypeptide(L)'
;MKKLKEKGNLFLRICLTGMIIFLIITTFLAITLKELNQNTQLITTISLIMVLLNIPGIIDQLAKEFNPKKKEYKLSCKCPKCKHLIQMDMKEK
;
A
#
# COMPACT_ATOMS: atom_id res chain seq x y z
N MET A 1 -4.11 -28.84 12.93
CA MET A 1 -3.83 -28.13 11.65
C MET A 1 -3.90 -26.60 11.73
N LYS A 2 -4.85 -25.95 12.44
CA LYS A 2 -4.95 -24.46 12.49
C LYS A 2 -3.71 -23.74 13.05
N LYS A 3 -3.14 -24.22 14.17
CA LYS A 3 -1.95 -23.62 14.80
C LYS A 3 -0.66 -23.71 13.95
N LEU A 4 -0.55 -24.72 13.08
CA LEU A 4 0.61 -24.86 12.17
C LEU A 4 0.55 -23.83 11.03
N LYS A 5 -0.67 -23.56 10.53
CA LYS A 5 -0.94 -22.57 9.49
C LYS A 5 -0.71 -21.14 9.98
N GLU A 6 -1.06 -20.83 11.23
CA GLU A 6 -0.78 -19.53 11.85
C GLU A 6 0.73 -19.29 12.06
N LYS A 7 1.46 -20.28 12.58
CA LYS A 7 2.93 -20.17 12.73
C LYS A 7 3.63 -20.01 11.38
N GLY A 8 3.18 -20.75 10.35
CA GLY A 8 3.69 -20.59 8.99
C GLY A 8 3.42 -19.21 8.40
N ASN A 9 2.24 -18.64 8.64
CA ASN A 9 1.89 -17.30 8.17
C ASN A 9 2.68 -16.20 8.91
N LEU A 10 2.92 -16.37 10.21
CA LEU A 10 3.77 -15.47 10.99
C LEU A 10 5.22 -15.50 10.47
N PHE A 11 5.78 -16.70 10.25
CA PHE A 11 7.12 -16.87 9.72
C PHE A 11 7.27 -16.24 8.32
N LEU A 12 6.30 -16.47 7.43
CA LEU A 12 6.26 -15.87 6.10
C LEU A 12 6.26 -14.33 6.16
N ARG A 13 5.46 -13.74 7.06
CA ARG A 13 5.41 -12.28 7.25
C ARG A 13 6.73 -11.70 7.74
N ILE A 14 7.40 -12.39 8.68
CA ILE A 14 8.71 -11.97 9.19
C ILE A 14 9.74 -12.03 8.06
N CYS A 15 9.78 -13.11 7.28
CA CYS A 15 10.68 -13.23 6.12
C CYS A 15 10.43 -12.14 5.08
N LEU A 16 9.17 -11.88 4.72
CA LEU A 16 8.80 -10.81 3.78
C LEU A 16 9.25 -9.45 4.28
N THR A 17 9.01 -9.14 5.56
CA THR A 17 9.41 -7.88 6.17
C THR A 17 10.95 -7.74 6.17
N GLY A 18 11.67 -8.80 6.51
CA GLY A 18 13.13 -8.83 6.47
C GLY A 18 13.69 -8.59 5.06
N MET A 19 13.09 -9.21 4.04
CA MET A 19 13.48 -8.96 2.64
C MET A 19 13.28 -7.50 2.21
N ILE A 20 12.17 -6.87 2.63
CA ILE A 20 11.90 -5.46 2.31
C ILE A 20 12.96 -4.56 2.97
N ILE A 21 13.26 -4.80 4.25
CA ILE A 21 14.29 -4.03 4.97
C ILE A 21 15.67 -4.20 4.29
N PHE A 22 16.02 -5.42 3.91
CA PHE A 22 17.26 -5.71 3.20
C PHE A 22 17.35 -4.98 1.85
N LEU A 23 16.27 -4.93 1.08
CA LEU A 23 16.21 -4.18 -0.18
C LEU A 23 16.40 -2.67 0.05
N ILE A 24 15.79 -2.10 1.08
CA ILE A 24 15.96 -0.68 1.42
C ILE A 24 17.42 -0.37 1.77
N ILE A 25 18.07 -1.23 2.56
CA ILE A 25 19.47 -1.05 2.96
C ILE A 25 20.41 -1.14 1.73
N THR A 26 20.20 -2.13 0.86
CA THR A 26 21.06 -2.31 -0.33
C THR A 26 20.89 -1.17 -1.34
N THR A 27 19.68 -0.67 -1.54
CA THR A 27 19.45 0.51 -2.39
C THR A 27 20.07 1.78 -1.80
N PHE A 28 19.96 1.99 -0.49
CA PHE A 28 20.60 3.11 0.19
C PHE A 28 22.14 3.07 0.06
N LEU A 29 22.75 1.90 0.25
CA LEU A 29 24.18 1.68 0.05
C LEU A 29 24.60 1.95 -1.40
N ALA A 30 23.83 1.45 -2.37
CA ALA A 30 24.10 1.64 -3.79
C ALA A 30 24.11 3.12 -4.20
N ILE A 31 23.27 3.95 -3.57
CA ILE A 31 23.19 5.40 -3.83
C ILE A 31 24.33 6.15 -3.10
N THR A 32 24.66 5.75 -1.88
CA THR A 32 25.64 6.47 -1.03
C THR A 32 27.09 6.20 -1.44
N LEU A 33 27.38 4.98 -1.90
CA LEU A 33 28.73 4.59 -2.35
C LEU A 33 28.94 5.01 -3.81
N LYS A 34 29.88 5.93 -4.03
CA LYS A 34 30.19 6.50 -5.35
C LYS A 34 30.55 5.44 -6.39
N GLU A 35 31.25 4.38 -5.99
CA GLU A 35 31.64 3.27 -6.87
C GLU A 35 30.43 2.46 -7.36
N LEU A 36 29.44 2.23 -6.49
CA LEU A 36 28.22 1.51 -6.86
C LEU A 36 27.28 2.40 -7.69
N ASN A 37 27.25 3.71 -7.41
CA ASN A 37 26.43 4.67 -8.13
C ASN A 37 26.93 4.92 -9.58
N GLN A 38 28.20 4.63 -9.86
CA GLN A 38 28.72 4.69 -11.24
C GLN A 38 28.44 3.42 -12.04
N ASN A 39 28.03 2.34 -11.38
CA ASN A 39 27.67 1.10 -12.04
C ASN A 39 26.22 1.16 -12.54
N THR A 40 26.08 1.57 -13.79
CA THR A 40 24.78 1.66 -14.49
C THR A 40 24.02 0.33 -14.52
N GLN A 41 24.70 -0.82 -14.54
CA GLN A 41 24.04 -2.14 -14.50
C GLN A 41 23.36 -2.37 -13.15
N LEU A 42 24.02 -2.04 -12.04
CA LEU A 42 23.44 -2.15 -10.69
C LEU A 42 22.22 -1.25 -10.51
N ILE A 43 22.33 0.02 -10.93
CA ILE A 43 21.22 0.97 -10.85
C ILE A 43 20.03 0.53 -11.69
N THR A 44 20.28 0.04 -12.91
CA THR A 44 19.21 -0.43 -13.80
C THR A 44 18.49 -1.63 -13.19
N THR A 45 19.25 -2.57 -12.62
CA THR A 45 18.69 -3.77 -11.97
C THR A 45 17.84 -3.42 -10.75
N ILE A 46 18.35 -2.53 -9.89
CA ILE A 46 17.62 -2.00 -8.73
C ILE A 46 16.31 -1.33 -9.16
N SER A 47 16.37 -0.49 -10.20
CA SER A 47 15.21 0.21 -10.73
C SER A 47 14.15 -0.76 -11.27
N LEU A 48 14.57 -1.80 -11.99
CA LEU A 48 13.66 -2.81 -12.53
C LEU A 48 12.95 -3.58 -11.42
N ILE A 49 13.68 -3.99 -10.38
CA ILE A 49 13.14 -4.70 -9.21
C ILE A 49 12.13 -3.81 -8.47
N MET A 50 12.44 -2.53 -8.29
CA MET A 50 11.53 -1.57 -7.64
C MET A 50 10.23 -1.37 -8.44
N VAL A 51 10.30 -1.31 -9.77
CA VAL A 51 9.10 -1.25 -10.62
C VAL A 51 8.26 -2.51 -10.44
N LEU A 52 8.87 -3.70 -10.50
CA LEU A 52 8.18 -4.98 -10.30
C LEU A 52 7.46 -5.06 -8.96
N LEU A 53 8.10 -4.60 -7.88
CA LEU A 53 7.51 -4.58 -6.54
C LEU A 53 6.30 -3.65 -6.41
N ASN A 54 6.21 -2.61 -7.24
CA ASN A 54 5.09 -1.65 -7.23
C ASN A 54 3.89 -2.12 -8.05
N ILE A 55 4.05 -3.07 -8.98
CA ILE A 55 2.96 -3.57 -9.85
C ILE A 55 1.71 -3.99 -9.06
N PRO A 56 1.78 -4.76 -7.96
CA PRO A 56 0.59 -5.16 -7.21
C PRO A 56 -0.19 -3.97 -6.65
N GLY A 57 0.50 -2.93 -6.18
CA GLY A 57 -0.13 -1.70 -5.67
C GLY A 57 -0.80 -0.90 -6.78
N ILE A 58 -0.15 -0.82 -7.94
CA ILE A 58 -0.71 -0.16 -9.14
C ILE A 58 -1.98 -0.89 -9.58
N ILE A 59 -1.97 -2.23 -9.60
CA ILE A 59 -3.14 -3.04 -9.95
C ILE A 59 -4.27 -2.84 -8.93
N ASP A 60 -3.99 -2.83 -7.62
CA ASP A 60 -5.00 -2.59 -6.58
C ASP A 60 -5.63 -1.19 -6.69
N GLN A 61 -4.81 -0.19 -6.99
CA GLN A 61 -5.30 1.18 -7.20
C GLN A 61 -6.18 1.27 -8.45
N LEU A 62 -5.75 0.70 -9.57
CA LEU A 62 -6.57 0.60 -10.79
C LEU A 62 -7.87 -0.16 -10.52
N ALA A 63 -7.83 -1.27 -9.79
CA ALA A 63 -9.02 -2.04 -9.45
C ALA A 63 -10.04 -1.23 -8.62
N LYS A 64 -9.57 -0.39 -7.70
CA LYS A 64 -10.43 0.53 -6.93
C LYS A 64 -10.99 1.66 -7.79
N GLU A 65 -10.25 2.14 -8.78
CA GLU A 65 -10.68 3.17 -9.72
C GLU A 65 -11.75 2.64 -10.68
N PHE A 66 -11.56 1.41 -11.21
CA PHE A 66 -12.50 0.76 -12.13
C PHE A 66 -13.76 0.23 -11.44
N ASN A 67 -13.69 -0.08 -10.14
CA ASN A 67 -14.83 -0.48 -9.34
C ASN A 67 -14.90 0.35 -8.05
N PRO A 68 -15.23 1.65 -8.15
CA PRO A 68 -15.29 2.52 -7.00
C PRO A 68 -16.36 1.99 -6.05
N LYS A 69 -15.95 1.59 -4.84
CA LYS A 69 -16.90 1.26 -3.79
C LYS A 69 -17.76 2.51 -3.55
N LYS A 70 -19.06 2.39 -3.79
CA LYS A 70 -20.06 3.42 -3.51
C LYS A 70 -19.81 3.98 -2.12
N LYS A 71 -19.47 5.26 -2.03
CA LYS A 71 -19.13 5.88 -0.75
C LYS A 71 -20.43 6.10 0.03
N GLU A 72 -20.39 5.78 1.32
CA GLU A 72 -21.44 6.15 2.25
C GLU A 72 -21.02 7.47 2.91
N TYR A 73 -21.79 8.52 2.65
CA TYR A 73 -21.54 9.85 3.20
C TYR A 73 -22.47 10.08 4.38
N LYS A 74 -21.91 10.52 5.51
CA LYS A 74 -22.71 11.01 6.64
C LYS A 74 -22.95 12.50 6.47
N LEU A 75 -24.19 12.87 6.19
CA LEU A 75 -24.61 14.25 6.09
C LEU A 75 -25.21 14.67 7.43
N SER A 76 -24.87 15.87 7.89
CA SER A 76 -25.53 16.47 9.05
C SER A 76 -26.22 17.76 8.63
N CYS A 77 -27.52 17.81 8.84
CA CYS A 77 -28.39 18.92 8.44
C CYS A 77 -29.00 19.53 9.69
N LYS A 78 -29.04 20.85 9.79
CA LYS A 78 -29.77 21.52 10.87
C LYS A 78 -31.21 21.77 10.43
N CYS A 79 -32.19 21.28 11.16
CA CYS A 79 -33.59 21.52 10.82
C CYS A 79 -33.92 23.02 10.94
N PRO A 80 -34.48 23.65 9.89
CA PRO A 80 -34.74 25.09 9.90
C PRO A 80 -35.80 25.50 10.93
N LYS A 81 -36.72 24.61 11.30
CA LYS A 81 -37.80 24.90 12.28
C LYS A 81 -37.39 24.63 13.73
N CYS A 82 -36.81 23.46 14.02
CA CYS A 82 -36.49 23.06 15.40
C CYS A 82 -34.99 23.19 15.77
N LYS A 83 -34.14 23.65 14.84
CA LYS A 83 -32.68 23.81 15.01
C LYS A 83 -31.93 22.55 15.46
N HIS A 84 -32.59 21.39 15.44
CA HIS A 84 -31.99 20.11 15.80
C HIS A 84 -31.04 19.62 14.70
N LEU A 85 -29.95 18.96 15.10
CA LEU A 85 -28.99 18.37 14.17
C LEU A 85 -29.49 16.98 13.78
N ILE A 86 -29.79 16.79 12.50
CA ILE A 86 -30.23 15.52 11.92
C ILE A 86 -29.03 14.93 11.18
N GLN A 87 -28.67 13.69 11.50
CA GLN A 87 -27.66 12.94 10.76
C GLN A 87 -28.34 11.97 9.79
N MET A 88 -27.91 11.95 8.54
CA MET A 88 -28.44 11.10 7.48
C MET A 88 -27.29 10.38 6.79
N ASP A 89 -27.42 9.07 6.58
CA ASP A 89 -26.47 8.28 5.80
C ASP A 89 -26.93 8.24 4.34
N MET A 90 -26.15 8.83 3.44
CA MET A 90 -26.42 8.85 1.99
C MET A 90 -25.50 7.86 1.29
N LYS A 91 -26.06 6.95 0.49
CA LYS A 91 -25.28 6.04 -0.38
C LYS A 91 -25.21 6.61 -1.79
N GLU A 92 -24.01 6.74 -2.33
CA GLU A 92 -23.77 7.09 -3.74
C GLU A 92 -24.42 6.01 -4.64
N LYS A 93 -25.26 6.41 -5.61
CA LYS A 93 -26.09 5.48 -6.39
C LYS A 93 -25.38 4.98 -7.63
#